data_AF-A0A7J8PNA6-F1
#
_entry.id   AF-A0A7J8PNA6-F1
#
_cell.length_a   1.000
_cell.length_b   1.000
_cell.length_c   1.000
_cell.angle_alpha   90.00
_cell.angle_beta   90.00
_cell.angle_gamma   90.00
#
_symmetry.space_group_name_H-M   'P 1'
#
loop_
_entity.id
_entity.type
_entity.pdbx_description
1 polymer ?
#
loop_
_entity_poly.entity_id
_entity_poly.type
_entity_poly.pdbx_seq_one_letter_code
_entity_poly.pdbx_strand_id
1 'polypeptide(L)'
;MNEPEPSVRRAKLSQCFKEMPLRDDQEHVLVLSGLWNISMAQPDDPEFPALGIFECMAKLIHRGIIDQNWLLRGQNIYIPYYAAHIIGSYTMDNPQFAEKAVKSGVILPLMELLRGKMSWVEQRVAVRALGHLASHEKTFEAVVVHEVEVISLAMEIASNCLEVVYKEFVGIKARKRPKYHCDLLTRGVGELELQSRKAEEWASQLQCWSLYLLNCFASKERCLNLICNTEFLHNLCGMWGGLVNLTSPAGIGLLRTLCSSKTGRENVANSRQVMESICNVSRSSDDWQNMAIDCLLLLLKDPETRYGVIDIAASSLVDLVELRSLGESKMVGETISQTLLQDYYKIKFGFLKLKSQEAEKALEELWELRVENIKRDKLMSEQDMKERQVLVGKLKKQGNQKFWTGKIEKACKIYSKALELCPLNFRKERIVLYSNRAQCYLLLKNPAAAISDTTRALCLSGTVSPHSKSLWRRSQAYDMKGLAKESLMDCLMFINSRIKSEHTRRVRIPYYAARMINKQMNATWLFANAKSKLCIKKEKTVDEYESKGEYQLQEMMDAKNMGFPGKPMI
;
A
#
# COMPACT_ATOMS: atom_id res chain seq x y z
N MET A 1 -26.55 33.57 6.24
CA MET A 1 -26.09 33.29 7.61
C MET A 1 -26.33 34.46 8.58
N ASN A 2 -26.25 35.72 8.14
CA ASN A 2 -26.38 36.91 9.00
C ASN A 2 -27.81 37.26 9.45
N GLU A 3 -28.82 36.45 9.10
CA GLU A 3 -30.19 36.65 9.56
C GLU A 3 -30.28 36.25 11.05
N PRO A 4 -30.62 37.18 11.97
CA PRO A 4 -30.65 36.90 13.40
C PRO A 4 -31.78 35.95 13.81
N GLU A 5 -32.91 35.96 13.09
CA GLU A 5 -34.05 35.12 13.44
C GLU A 5 -33.88 33.70 12.85
N PRO A 6 -33.84 32.63 13.68
CA PRO A 6 -33.51 31.29 13.21
C PRO A 6 -34.49 30.69 12.20
N SER A 7 -35.79 30.94 12.32
CA SER A 7 -36.81 30.33 11.44
C SER A 7 -36.79 30.93 10.03
N VAL A 8 -36.67 32.24 9.92
CA VAL A 8 -36.45 33.04 8.71
C VAL A 8 -35.10 32.70 8.10
N ARG A 9 -34.04 32.57 8.90
CA ARG A 9 -32.73 32.14 8.40
C ARG A 9 -32.82 30.76 7.74
N ARG A 10 -33.46 29.80 8.40
CA ARG A 10 -33.66 28.43 7.86
C ARG A 10 -34.50 28.45 6.59
N ALA A 11 -35.59 29.22 6.55
CA ALA A 11 -36.42 29.37 5.35
C ALA A 11 -35.62 29.95 4.17
N LYS A 12 -34.86 31.04 4.40
CA LYS A 12 -33.98 31.65 3.39
C LYS A 12 -32.91 30.70 2.89
N LEU A 13 -32.28 29.93 3.80
CA LEU A 13 -31.27 28.93 3.43
C LEU A 13 -31.86 27.79 2.59
N SER A 14 -33.03 27.28 2.96
CA SER A 14 -33.71 26.24 2.16
C SER A 14 -34.09 26.75 0.77
N GLN A 15 -34.59 27.99 0.66
CA GLN A 15 -34.86 28.63 -0.62
C GLN A 15 -33.57 28.79 -1.44
N CYS A 16 -32.48 29.25 -0.81
CA CYS A 16 -31.17 29.37 -1.46
C CYS A 16 -30.70 28.03 -2.04
N PHE A 17 -30.81 26.92 -1.31
CA PHE A 17 -30.44 25.60 -1.83
C PHE A 17 -31.30 25.15 -3.03
N LYS A 18 -32.57 25.56 -3.10
CA LYS A 18 -33.42 25.26 -4.27
C LYS A 18 -33.06 26.11 -5.48
N GLU A 19 -32.70 27.37 -5.27
CA GLU A 19 -32.44 28.33 -6.35
C GLU A 19 -31.01 28.28 -6.89
N MET A 20 -30.04 27.91 -6.06
CA MET A 20 -28.60 27.92 -6.40
C MET A 20 -28.27 27.11 -7.67
N PRO A 21 -28.82 25.91 -7.90
CA PRO A 21 -28.56 25.19 -9.15
C PRO A 21 -29.15 25.84 -10.40
N LEU A 22 -30.12 26.74 -10.25
CA LEU A 22 -30.87 27.38 -11.34
C LEU A 22 -30.34 28.77 -11.72
N ARG A 23 -29.50 29.39 -10.88
CA ARG A 23 -28.98 30.74 -11.07
C ARG A 23 -27.53 30.75 -11.53
N ASP A 24 -27.15 31.84 -12.18
CA ASP A 24 -25.76 32.16 -12.52
C ASP A 24 -25.26 33.24 -11.57
N ASP A 25 -24.53 32.83 -10.53
CA ASP A 25 -23.95 33.73 -9.55
C ASP A 25 -22.49 33.35 -9.31
N GLN A 26 -21.58 34.33 -9.42
CA GLN A 26 -20.15 34.13 -9.20
C GLN A 26 -19.82 33.87 -7.73
N GLU A 27 -20.69 34.27 -6.79
CA GLU A 27 -20.51 34.05 -5.36
C GLU A 27 -20.75 32.59 -4.93
N HIS A 28 -21.40 31.77 -5.77
CA HIS A 28 -21.69 30.36 -5.46
C HIS A 28 -20.45 29.57 -5.04
N VAL A 29 -19.29 29.86 -5.63
CA VAL A 29 -18.04 29.17 -5.31
C VAL A 29 -17.55 29.50 -3.90
N LEU A 30 -17.68 30.77 -3.48
CA LEU A 30 -17.34 31.19 -2.12
C LEU A 30 -18.29 30.56 -1.12
N VAL A 31 -19.59 30.54 -1.43
CA VAL A 31 -20.61 29.89 -0.59
C VAL A 31 -20.31 28.41 -0.43
N LEU A 32 -20.06 27.67 -1.52
CA LEU A 32 -19.77 26.24 -1.48
C LEU A 32 -18.44 25.94 -0.77
N SER A 33 -17.42 26.78 -0.95
CA SER A 33 -16.18 26.66 -0.17
C SER A 33 -16.44 26.82 1.34
N GLY A 34 -17.33 27.73 1.73
CA GLY A 34 -17.74 27.93 3.11
C GLY A 34 -18.53 26.74 3.65
N LEU A 35 -19.52 26.25 2.89
CA LEU A 35 -20.32 25.08 3.23
C LEU A 35 -19.46 23.81 3.37
N TRP A 36 -18.47 23.65 2.49
CA TRP A 36 -17.50 22.56 2.60
C TRP A 36 -16.69 22.63 3.89
N ASN A 37 -16.14 23.81 4.24
CA ASN A 37 -15.42 24.00 5.50
C ASN A 37 -16.30 23.69 6.71
N ILE A 38 -17.57 24.11 6.70
CA ILE A 38 -18.53 23.80 7.76
C ILE A 38 -18.81 22.29 7.82
N SER A 39 -19.06 21.64 6.68
CA SER A 39 -19.29 20.18 6.63
C SER A 39 -18.12 19.36 7.15
N MET A 40 -16.89 19.88 7.05
CA MET A 40 -15.70 19.24 7.59
C MET A 40 -15.52 19.50 9.09
N ALA A 41 -15.87 20.69 9.57
CA ALA A 41 -15.73 21.07 10.97
C ALA A 41 -16.87 20.54 11.85
N GLN A 42 -18.06 20.40 11.28
CA GLN A 42 -19.31 20.03 11.95
C GLN A 42 -20.11 19.02 11.09
N PRO A 43 -19.55 17.83 10.82
CA PRO A 43 -20.19 16.83 9.96
C PRO A 43 -21.50 16.27 10.53
N ASP A 44 -21.72 16.39 11.85
CA ASP A 44 -22.93 15.92 12.53
C ASP A 44 -24.03 16.98 12.66
N ASP A 45 -23.79 18.23 12.23
CA ASP A 45 -24.79 19.29 12.29
C ASP A 45 -25.93 19.01 11.28
N PRO A 46 -27.17 18.80 11.74
CA PRO A 46 -28.29 18.52 10.86
C PRO A 46 -28.84 19.74 10.13
N GLU A 47 -28.39 20.98 10.39
CA GLU A 47 -29.00 22.19 9.83
C GLU A 47 -29.04 22.14 8.29
N PHE A 48 -27.91 22.02 7.61
CA PHE A 48 -27.90 22.01 6.14
C PHE A 48 -28.47 20.72 5.53
N PRO A 49 -28.17 19.51 6.07
CA PRO A 49 -28.87 18.29 5.68
C PRO A 49 -30.39 18.44 5.78
N ALA A 50 -30.93 19.02 6.85
CA ALA A 50 -32.36 19.27 7.04
C ALA A 50 -32.95 20.15 5.94
N LEU A 51 -32.20 21.15 5.48
CA LEU A 51 -32.68 22.21 4.57
C LEU A 51 -32.58 21.89 3.08
N GLY A 52 -32.02 20.73 2.71
CA GLY A 52 -31.97 20.26 1.31
C GLY A 52 -30.61 20.41 0.63
N ILE A 53 -29.51 20.49 1.39
CA ILE A 53 -28.17 20.63 0.79
C ILE A 53 -27.81 19.50 -0.18
N PHE A 54 -28.20 18.24 0.11
CA PHE A 54 -27.88 17.10 -0.76
C PHE A 54 -28.52 17.21 -2.15
N GLU A 55 -29.78 17.60 -2.23
CA GLU A 55 -30.48 17.81 -3.50
C GLU A 55 -29.83 18.94 -4.31
N CYS A 56 -29.45 20.03 -3.62
CA CYS A 56 -28.70 21.13 -4.23
C CYS A 56 -27.36 20.64 -4.81
N MET A 57 -26.56 19.91 -4.02
CA MET A 57 -25.26 19.39 -4.47
C MET A 57 -25.41 18.43 -5.65
N ALA A 58 -26.40 17.52 -5.62
CA ALA A 58 -26.68 16.60 -6.73
C ALA A 58 -26.99 17.35 -8.03
N LYS A 59 -27.84 18.39 -7.96
CA LYS A 59 -28.21 19.22 -9.12
C LYS A 59 -27.03 20.04 -9.65
N LEU A 60 -26.16 20.54 -8.77
CA LEU A 60 -24.95 21.29 -9.17
C LEU A 60 -23.92 20.40 -9.87
N ILE A 61 -23.72 19.17 -9.39
CA ILE A 61 -22.87 18.18 -10.07
C ILE A 61 -23.43 17.89 -11.45
N HIS A 62 -24.73 17.57 -11.53
CA HIS A 62 -25.39 17.29 -12.80
C HIS A 62 -25.23 18.45 -13.79
N ARG A 63 -25.49 19.68 -13.36
CA ARG A 63 -25.32 20.89 -14.19
C ARG A 63 -23.89 21.04 -14.70
N GLY A 64 -22.88 20.81 -13.85
CA GLY A 64 -21.48 20.86 -14.24
C GLY A 64 -21.09 19.82 -15.29
N ILE A 65 -21.77 18.67 -15.31
CA ILE A 65 -21.55 17.62 -16.31
C ILE A 65 -22.20 17.97 -17.65
N ILE A 66 -23.43 18.48 -17.64
CA ILE A 66 -24.21 18.70 -18.88
C ILE A 66 -23.95 20.05 -19.55
N ASP A 67 -23.55 21.08 -18.80
CA ASP A 67 -23.39 22.45 -19.29
C ASP A 67 -21.93 22.91 -19.16
N GLN A 68 -21.14 22.57 -20.18
CA GLN A 68 -19.73 22.97 -20.24
C GLN A 68 -19.55 24.50 -20.29
N ASN A 69 -20.47 25.22 -20.91
CA ASN A 69 -20.39 26.68 -21.00
C ASN A 69 -20.58 27.32 -19.63
N TRP A 70 -21.50 26.79 -18.83
CA TRP A 70 -21.65 27.18 -17.43
C TRP A 70 -20.45 26.79 -16.59
N LEU A 71 -19.93 25.56 -16.74
CA LEU A 71 -18.79 25.07 -15.96
C LEU A 71 -17.54 25.93 -16.17
N LEU A 72 -17.25 26.29 -17.42
CA LEU A 72 -16.06 27.09 -17.78
C LEU A 72 -16.23 28.59 -17.51
N ARG A 73 -17.41 29.04 -17.05
CA ARG A 73 -17.67 30.45 -16.74
C ARG A 73 -17.13 30.81 -15.35
N GLY A 74 -16.26 31.82 -15.31
CA GLY A 74 -15.74 32.37 -14.05
C GLY A 74 -15.03 31.30 -13.22
N GLN A 75 -15.55 31.04 -12.01
CA GLN A 75 -14.99 30.05 -11.08
C GLN A 75 -15.86 28.78 -10.98
N ASN A 76 -16.83 28.56 -11.88
CA ASN A 76 -17.76 27.44 -11.75
C ASN A 76 -17.09 26.06 -11.82
N ILE A 77 -15.86 25.98 -12.33
CA ILE A 77 -15.03 24.76 -12.34
C ILE A 77 -14.88 24.11 -10.95
N TYR A 78 -14.96 24.87 -9.85
CA TYR A 78 -14.84 24.33 -8.49
C TYR A 78 -16.14 23.72 -7.96
N ILE A 79 -17.28 24.02 -8.59
CA ILE A 79 -18.60 23.71 -8.03
C ILE A 79 -18.84 22.20 -7.93
N PRO A 80 -18.66 21.39 -8.99
CA PRO A 80 -18.88 19.94 -8.89
C PRO A 80 -17.94 19.28 -7.86
N TYR A 81 -16.70 19.76 -7.79
CA TYR A 81 -15.71 19.32 -6.81
C TYR A 81 -16.17 19.57 -5.36
N TYR A 82 -16.59 20.79 -5.03
CA TYR A 82 -17.08 21.11 -3.68
C TYR A 82 -18.38 20.38 -3.36
N ALA A 83 -19.30 20.28 -4.33
CA ALA A 83 -20.58 19.61 -4.14
C ALA A 83 -20.41 18.14 -3.77
N ALA A 84 -19.56 17.39 -4.48
CA ALA A 84 -19.27 15.99 -4.16
C ALA A 84 -18.55 15.84 -2.81
N HIS A 85 -17.64 16.77 -2.47
CA HIS A 85 -16.98 16.78 -1.17
C HIS A 85 -17.94 16.99 -0.01
N ILE A 86 -18.86 17.94 -0.13
CA ILE A 86 -19.89 18.22 0.88
C ILE A 86 -20.73 16.97 1.12
N ILE A 87 -21.17 16.30 0.05
CA ILE A 87 -21.90 15.03 0.17
C ILE A 87 -21.07 14.01 0.94
N GLY A 88 -19.82 13.79 0.54
CA GLY A 88 -18.94 12.82 1.21
C GLY A 88 -18.66 13.15 2.68
N SER A 89 -18.56 14.42 3.05
CA SER A 89 -18.26 14.83 4.42
C SER A 89 -19.43 14.64 5.38
N TYR A 90 -20.65 15.01 4.99
CA TYR A 90 -21.84 14.77 5.83
C TYR A 90 -22.21 13.28 5.93
N THR A 91 -21.83 12.47 4.95
CA THR A 91 -22.19 11.04 4.91
C THR A 91 -21.13 10.12 5.51
N MET A 92 -19.98 10.66 5.93
CA MET A 92 -18.82 9.88 6.40
C MET A 92 -19.18 8.98 7.59
N ASP A 93 -19.67 9.57 8.68
CA ASP A 93 -19.88 8.86 9.95
C ASP A 93 -21.36 8.81 10.39
N ASN A 94 -22.27 9.45 9.63
CA ASN A 94 -23.68 9.58 10.00
C ASN A 94 -24.62 8.80 9.06
N PRO A 95 -25.15 7.62 9.48
CA PRO A 95 -26.03 6.80 8.65
C PRO A 95 -27.33 7.51 8.24
N GLN A 96 -27.88 8.39 9.09
CA GLN A 96 -29.12 9.11 8.78
C GLN A 96 -28.91 10.13 7.66
N PHE A 97 -27.75 10.80 7.66
CA PHE A 97 -27.38 11.72 6.58
C PHE A 97 -27.07 10.98 5.29
N ALA A 98 -26.43 9.81 5.35
CA ALA A 98 -26.27 8.92 4.19
C ALA A 98 -27.63 8.54 3.59
N GLU A 99 -28.59 8.07 4.39
CA GLU A 99 -29.95 7.76 3.92
C GLU A 99 -30.61 8.95 3.25
N LYS A 100 -30.48 10.14 3.85
CA LYS A 100 -31.06 11.37 3.29
C LYS A 100 -30.40 11.77 1.98
N ALA A 101 -29.08 11.61 1.87
CA ALA A 101 -28.35 11.88 0.64
C ALA A 101 -28.82 10.95 -0.50
N VAL A 102 -28.94 9.65 -0.23
CA VAL A 102 -29.49 8.67 -1.20
C VAL A 102 -30.89 9.06 -1.65
N LYS A 103 -31.80 9.38 -0.71
CA LYS A 103 -33.16 9.84 -1.02
C LYS A 103 -33.19 11.15 -1.83
N SER A 104 -32.13 11.96 -1.75
CA SER A 104 -31.96 13.20 -2.51
C SER A 104 -31.36 12.97 -3.91
N GLY A 105 -31.13 11.71 -4.32
CA GLY A 105 -30.70 11.38 -5.68
C GLY A 105 -29.19 11.58 -5.95
N VAL A 106 -28.34 11.57 -4.93
CA VAL A 106 -26.89 11.85 -5.10
C VAL A 106 -26.12 10.77 -5.86
N ILE A 107 -26.61 9.53 -5.91
CA ILE A 107 -25.85 8.39 -6.47
C ILE A 107 -25.55 8.57 -7.96
N LEU A 108 -26.54 8.91 -8.78
CA LEU A 108 -26.35 9.03 -10.23
C LEU A 108 -25.36 10.13 -10.63
N PRO A 109 -25.44 11.37 -10.08
CA PRO A 109 -24.42 12.39 -10.34
C PRO A 109 -23.01 11.97 -9.89
N LEU A 110 -22.88 11.29 -8.74
CA LEU A 110 -21.59 10.77 -8.27
C LEU A 110 -21.05 9.66 -9.19
N MET A 111 -21.92 8.80 -9.72
CA MET A 111 -21.55 7.78 -10.71
C MET A 111 -21.04 8.40 -12.01
N GLU A 112 -21.67 9.47 -12.51
CA GLU A 112 -21.17 10.20 -13.70
C GLU A 112 -19.76 10.77 -13.47
N LEU A 113 -19.49 11.30 -12.28
CA LEU A 113 -18.13 11.74 -11.93
C LEU A 113 -17.16 10.55 -11.88
N LEU A 114 -17.56 9.42 -11.27
CA LEU A 114 -16.75 8.21 -11.20
C LEU A 114 -16.39 7.66 -12.59
N ARG A 115 -17.33 7.72 -13.55
CA ARG A 115 -17.13 7.35 -14.97
C ARG A 115 -16.10 8.22 -15.70
N GLY A 116 -15.61 9.29 -15.07
CA GLY A 116 -14.64 10.19 -15.69
C GLY A 116 -15.28 11.14 -16.70
N LYS A 117 -16.55 11.53 -16.50
CA LYS A 117 -17.17 12.64 -17.28
C LYS A 117 -16.46 13.98 -17.06
N MET A 118 -15.71 14.09 -15.98
CA MET A 118 -14.84 15.22 -15.64
C MET A 118 -13.40 14.72 -15.43
N SER A 119 -12.58 15.37 -14.60
CA SER A 119 -11.20 14.96 -14.39
C SER A 119 -11.03 13.96 -13.25
N TRP A 120 -9.81 13.43 -13.11
CA TRP A 120 -9.41 12.59 -11.97
C TRP A 120 -9.59 13.31 -10.61
N VAL A 121 -9.63 14.65 -10.60
CA VAL A 121 -9.91 15.43 -9.38
C VAL A 121 -11.33 15.20 -8.89
N GLU A 122 -12.31 15.20 -9.80
CA GLU A 122 -13.71 14.94 -9.47
C GLU A 122 -13.96 13.46 -9.20
N GLN A 123 -13.30 12.54 -9.93
CA GLN A 123 -13.33 11.11 -9.63
C GLN A 123 -12.91 10.83 -8.19
N ARG A 124 -11.88 11.55 -7.70
CA ARG A 124 -11.41 11.44 -6.31
C ARG A 124 -12.48 11.70 -5.27
N VAL A 125 -13.28 12.75 -5.46
CA VAL A 125 -14.30 13.10 -4.48
C VAL A 125 -15.55 12.25 -4.64
N ALA A 126 -15.83 11.82 -5.87
CA ALA A 126 -16.93 10.90 -6.18
C ALA A 126 -16.71 9.52 -5.54
N VAL A 127 -15.53 8.92 -5.71
CA VAL A 127 -15.21 7.61 -5.14
C VAL A 127 -15.22 7.64 -3.61
N ARG A 128 -14.79 8.75 -2.99
CA ARG A 128 -14.91 8.96 -1.54
C ARG A 128 -16.37 8.97 -1.09
N ALA A 129 -17.21 9.79 -1.72
CA ALA A 129 -18.61 9.92 -1.35
C ALA A 129 -19.36 8.59 -1.55
N LEU A 130 -19.14 7.90 -2.67
CA LEU A 130 -19.70 6.56 -2.91
C LEU A 130 -19.20 5.53 -1.89
N GLY A 131 -17.92 5.61 -1.48
CA GLY A 131 -17.36 4.80 -0.41
C GLY A 131 -18.12 4.95 0.91
N HIS A 132 -18.37 6.20 1.34
CA HIS A 132 -19.14 6.47 2.56
C HIS A 132 -20.61 6.02 2.45
N LEU A 133 -21.24 6.20 1.28
CA LEU A 133 -22.58 5.66 1.07
C LEU A 133 -22.61 4.13 1.09
N ALA A 134 -21.57 3.46 0.60
CA ALA A 134 -21.46 2.00 0.60
C ALA A 134 -21.03 1.42 1.97
N SER A 135 -20.44 2.22 2.87
CA SER A 135 -20.01 1.73 4.17
C SER A 135 -21.18 1.48 5.12
N HIS A 136 -22.26 2.26 5.00
CA HIS A 136 -23.44 2.13 5.86
C HIS A 136 -24.40 1.06 5.34
N GLU A 137 -24.86 0.18 6.23
CA GLU A 137 -25.76 -0.93 5.91
C GLU A 137 -27.05 -0.46 5.22
N LYS A 138 -27.65 0.63 5.72
CA LYS A 138 -28.93 1.15 5.22
C LYS A 138 -28.88 1.77 3.82
N THR A 139 -27.71 2.21 3.38
CA THR A 139 -27.53 2.83 2.06
C THR A 139 -26.77 1.96 1.08
N PHE A 140 -26.18 0.86 1.55
CA PHE A 140 -25.43 -0.07 0.72
C PHE A 140 -26.27 -0.58 -0.46
N GLU A 141 -27.51 -1.00 -0.21
CA GLU A 141 -28.41 -1.52 -1.25
C GLU A 141 -28.66 -0.52 -2.40
N ALA A 142 -28.66 0.78 -2.10
CA ALA A 142 -28.84 1.80 -3.13
C ALA A 142 -27.60 1.95 -4.04
N VAL A 143 -26.40 1.69 -3.52
CA VAL A 143 -25.15 1.69 -4.31
C VAL A 143 -25.01 0.37 -5.08
N VAL A 144 -25.46 -0.74 -4.49
CA VAL A 144 -25.43 -2.09 -5.06
C VAL A 144 -26.21 -2.22 -6.37
N VAL A 145 -27.24 -1.40 -6.60
CA VAL A 145 -27.94 -1.33 -7.91
C VAL A 145 -26.97 -1.14 -9.08
N HIS A 146 -25.80 -0.54 -8.83
CA HIS A 146 -24.74 -0.30 -9.81
C HIS A 146 -23.48 -1.15 -9.55
N GLU A 147 -23.57 -2.27 -8.81
CA GLU A 147 -22.40 -2.98 -8.24
C GLU A 147 -21.31 -3.35 -9.26
N VAL A 148 -21.69 -3.93 -10.41
CA VAL A 148 -20.73 -4.36 -11.44
C VAL A 148 -19.96 -3.16 -12.00
N GLU A 149 -20.66 -2.06 -12.26
CA GLU A 149 -20.08 -0.84 -12.81
C GLU A 149 -19.19 -0.13 -11.77
N VAL A 150 -19.71 0.04 -10.54
CA VAL A 150 -18.99 0.66 -9.43
C VAL A 150 -17.66 -0.06 -9.18
N ILE A 151 -17.70 -1.39 -9.12
CA ILE A 151 -16.51 -2.21 -8.84
C ILE A 151 -15.52 -2.15 -10.00
N SER A 152 -16.01 -2.25 -11.25
CA SER A 152 -15.15 -2.18 -12.43
C SER A 152 -14.40 -0.84 -12.49
N LEU A 153 -15.13 0.27 -12.30
CA LEU A 153 -14.53 1.61 -12.27
C LEU A 153 -13.57 1.78 -11.09
N ALA A 154 -13.93 1.31 -9.89
CA ALA A 154 -13.06 1.42 -8.73
C ALA A 154 -11.77 0.58 -8.86
N MET A 155 -11.85 -0.62 -9.44
CA MET A 155 -10.68 -1.46 -9.76
C MET A 155 -9.78 -0.79 -10.82
N GLU A 156 -10.38 -0.24 -11.87
CA GLU A 156 -9.67 0.49 -12.92
C GLU A 156 -8.93 1.69 -12.32
N ILE A 157 -9.64 2.56 -11.60
CA ILE A 157 -9.08 3.75 -10.96
C ILE A 157 -7.99 3.37 -9.96
N ALA A 158 -8.21 2.37 -9.09
CA ALA A 158 -7.19 1.93 -8.15
C ALA A 158 -5.89 1.47 -8.86
N SER A 159 -6.04 0.84 -10.03
CA SER A 159 -4.92 0.30 -10.82
C SER A 159 -4.20 1.37 -11.65
N ASN A 160 -4.93 2.36 -12.20
CA ASN A 160 -4.39 3.27 -13.21
C ASN A 160 -4.28 4.75 -12.78
N CYS A 161 -4.87 5.15 -11.64
CA CYS A 161 -4.95 6.56 -11.27
C CYS A 161 -3.57 7.25 -11.20
N LEU A 162 -2.53 6.56 -10.72
CA LEU A 162 -1.19 7.12 -10.67
C LEU A 162 -0.62 7.40 -12.06
N GLU A 163 -0.92 6.54 -13.04
CA GLU A 163 -0.52 6.74 -14.44
C GLU A 163 -1.28 7.90 -15.07
N VAL A 164 -2.59 7.98 -14.82
CA VAL A 164 -3.47 9.07 -15.28
C VAL A 164 -2.96 10.41 -14.75
N VAL A 165 -2.81 10.56 -13.44
CA VAL A 165 -2.34 11.81 -12.82
C VAL A 165 -0.93 12.18 -13.28
N TYR A 166 -0.06 11.18 -13.47
CA TYR A 166 1.27 11.45 -14.00
C TYR A 166 1.22 11.97 -15.44
N LYS A 167 0.47 11.31 -16.32
CA LYS A 167 0.35 11.67 -17.73
C LYS A 167 -0.32 13.04 -17.92
N GLU A 168 -1.36 13.32 -17.14
CA GLU A 168 -2.20 14.50 -17.29
C GLU A 168 -1.73 15.71 -16.48
N PHE A 169 -0.79 15.54 -15.54
CA PHE A 169 -0.35 16.63 -14.70
C PHE A 169 1.13 16.56 -14.28
N VAL A 170 1.52 15.54 -13.49
CA VAL A 170 2.83 15.55 -12.82
C VAL A 170 4.00 15.46 -13.81
N GLY A 171 3.87 14.62 -14.84
CA GLY A 171 4.84 14.45 -15.92
C GLY A 171 4.83 15.55 -16.98
N ILE A 172 3.89 16.49 -16.91
CA ILE A 172 3.80 17.62 -17.84
C ILE A 172 4.74 18.75 -17.36
N LYS A 173 5.47 19.35 -18.31
CA LYS A 173 6.31 20.53 -18.05
C LYS A 173 5.45 21.63 -17.41
N ALA A 174 5.95 22.25 -16.34
CA ALA A 174 5.25 23.27 -15.55
C ALA A 174 4.40 24.26 -16.37
N ARG A 175 5.02 24.90 -17.38
CA ARG A 175 4.39 25.88 -18.28
C ARG A 175 3.25 25.35 -19.17
N LYS A 176 3.08 24.03 -19.27
CA LYS A 176 2.08 23.34 -20.08
C LYS A 176 1.02 22.62 -19.24
N ARG A 177 1.09 22.72 -17.90
CA ARG A 177 0.10 22.06 -17.04
C ARG A 177 -1.30 22.61 -17.32
N PRO A 178 -2.33 21.74 -17.42
CA PRO A 178 -3.70 22.18 -17.65
C PRO A 178 -4.14 23.17 -16.57
N LYS A 179 -4.60 24.36 -17.00
CA LYS A 179 -5.07 25.41 -16.08
C LYS A 179 -6.18 24.90 -15.16
N TYR A 180 -7.12 24.11 -15.71
CA TYR A 180 -8.19 23.46 -14.97
C TYR A 180 -7.68 22.70 -13.72
N HIS A 181 -6.63 21.87 -13.88
CA HIS A 181 -6.05 21.13 -12.75
C HIS A 181 -5.27 22.05 -11.78
N CYS A 182 -4.53 23.03 -12.29
CA CYS A 182 -3.82 24.00 -11.45
C CYS A 182 -4.80 24.79 -10.58
N ASP A 183 -5.91 25.22 -11.17
CA ASP A 183 -6.99 25.94 -10.50
C ASP A 183 -7.59 25.05 -9.39
N LEU A 184 -8.01 23.82 -9.68
CA LEU A 184 -8.57 22.93 -8.65
C LEU A 184 -7.59 22.58 -7.51
N LEU A 185 -6.31 22.34 -7.83
CA LEU A 185 -5.31 21.89 -6.85
C LEU A 185 -4.86 23.01 -5.90
N THR A 186 -4.71 24.23 -6.42
CA THR A 186 -4.08 25.34 -5.66
C THR A 186 -4.80 26.68 -5.80
N ARG A 187 -6.03 26.69 -6.32
CA ARG A 187 -6.78 27.90 -6.71
C ARG A 187 -6.04 28.81 -7.68
N GLY A 188 -5.16 28.23 -8.50
CA GLY A 188 -4.28 28.97 -9.40
C GLY A 188 -3.14 29.72 -8.70
N VAL A 189 -3.02 29.58 -7.36
CA VAL A 189 -2.00 30.23 -6.54
C VAL A 189 -1.03 29.17 -6.00
N GLY A 190 0.24 29.25 -6.34
CA GLY A 190 1.24 28.35 -5.76
C GLY A 190 2.40 28.03 -6.68
N GLU A 191 3.57 27.86 -6.08
CA GLU A 191 4.79 27.45 -6.76
C GLU A 191 4.68 26.01 -7.30
N LEU A 192 5.53 25.69 -8.27
CA LEU A 192 5.56 24.38 -8.95
C LEU A 192 5.63 23.19 -7.99
N GLU A 193 6.35 23.36 -6.87
CA GLU A 193 6.51 22.34 -5.84
C GLU A 193 5.18 22.06 -5.13
N LEU A 194 4.44 23.09 -4.73
CA LEU A 194 3.14 22.95 -4.06
C LEU A 194 2.14 22.19 -4.95
N GLN A 195 2.07 22.56 -6.23
CA GLN A 195 1.20 21.88 -7.19
C GLN A 195 1.54 20.39 -7.32
N SER A 196 2.84 20.07 -7.39
CA SER A 196 3.31 18.69 -7.55
C SER A 196 3.02 17.86 -6.30
N ARG A 197 3.26 18.45 -5.12
CA ARG A 197 2.94 17.83 -3.83
C ARG A 197 1.44 17.57 -3.66
N LYS A 198 0.60 18.53 -4.04
CA LYS A 198 -0.86 18.35 -3.99
C LYS A 198 -1.35 17.28 -4.96
N ALA A 199 -0.78 17.21 -6.17
CA ALA A 199 -1.11 16.15 -7.11
C ALA A 199 -0.69 14.76 -6.60
N GLU A 200 0.48 14.64 -5.96
CA GLU A 200 0.91 13.39 -5.33
C GLU A 200 -0.01 12.98 -4.18
N GLU A 201 -0.35 13.92 -3.29
CA GLU A 201 -1.31 13.71 -2.19
C GLU A 201 -2.67 13.23 -2.70
N TRP A 202 -3.21 13.89 -3.72
CA TRP A 202 -4.54 13.58 -4.25
C TRP A 202 -4.57 12.30 -5.09
N ALA A 203 -3.49 11.97 -5.80
CA ALA A 203 -3.36 10.69 -6.49
C ALA A 203 -3.33 9.53 -5.49
N SER A 204 -2.61 9.70 -4.37
CA SER A 204 -2.62 8.74 -3.27
C SER A 204 -4.03 8.56 -2.69
N GLN A 205 -4.70 9.67 -2.34
CA GLN A 205 -6.09 9.65 -1.85
C GLN A 205 -7.06 8.96 -2.81
N LEU A 206 -6.92 9.20 -4.13
CA LEU A 206 -7.74 8.56 -5.16
C LEU A 206 -7.59 7.04 -5.13
N GLN A 207 -6.36 6.52 -5.09
CA GLN A 207 -6.12 5.09 -4.94
C GLN A 207 -6.69 4.56 -3.62
N CYS A 208 -6.44 5.25 -2.51
CA CYS A 208 -6.91 4.87 -1.17
C CYS A 208 -8.43 4.73 -1.08
N TRP A 209 -9.16 5.72 -1.61
CA TRP A 209 -10.62 5.75 -1.54
C TRP A 209 -11.26 4.76 -2.53
N SER A 210 -10.60 4.47 -3.66
CA SER A 210 -11.00 3.38 -4.55
C SER A 210 -10.89 2.02 -3.87
N LEU A 211 -9.78 1.77 -3.16
CA LEU A 211 -9.60 0.56 -2.37
C LEU A 211 -10.59 0.47 -1.21
N TYR A 212 -10.90 1.60 -0.57
CA TYR A 212 -11.91 1.65 0.49
C TYR A 212 -13.30 1.26 -0.02
N LEU A 213 -13.72 1.81 -1.17
CA LEU A 213 -14.99 1.44 -1.81
C LEU A 213 -15.03 -0.06 -2.14
N LEU A 214 -13.97 -0.60 -2.75
CA LEU A 214 -13.88 -2.05 -3.02
C LEU A 214 -13.94 -2.89 -1.73
N ASN A 215 -13.33 -2.41 -0.65
CA ASN A 215 -13.37 -3.07 0.65
C ASN A 215 -14.78 -3.08 1.26
N CYS A 216 -15.59 -2.04 1.04
CA CYS A 216 -17.00 -2.02 1.45
C CYS A 216 -17.82 -3.14 0.78
N PHE A 217 -17.54 -3.46 -0.49
CA PHE A 217 -18.18 -4.56 -1.21
C PHE A 217 -17.60 -5.93 -0.81
N ALA A 218 -16.28 -6.04 -0.73
CA ALA A 218 -15.60 -7.28 -0.35
C ALA A 218 -15.98 -7.76 1.05
N SER A 219 -16.11 -6.84 2.01
CA SER A 219 -16.54 -7.16 3.39
C SER A 219 -17.98 -7.67 3.50
N LYS A 220 -18.79 -7.46 2.46
CA LYS A 220 -20.16 -7.96 2.33
C LYS A 220 -20.27 -9.10 1.30
N GLU A 221 -19.14 -9.68 0.91
CA GLU A 221 -19.03 -10.78 -0.05
C GLU A 221 -19.68 -10.50 -1.42
N ARG A 222 -19.74 -9.23 -1.83
CA ARG A 222 -20.32 -8.82 -3.12
C ARG A 222 -19.29 -8.82 -4.24
N CYS A 223 -19.69 -9.33 -5.40
CA CYS A 223 -18.91 -9.29 -6.64
C CYS A 223 -17.46 -9.80 -6.50
N LEU A 224 -17.23 -10.78 -5.61
CA LEU A 224 -15.90 -11.33 -5.35
C LEU A 224 -15.25 -11.91 -6.60
N ASN A 225 -16.04 -12.46 -7.54
CA ASN A 225 -15.54 -12.99 -8.81
C ASN A 225 -14.87 -11.92 -9.68
N LEU A 226 -15.32 -10.66 -9.58
CA LEU A 226 -14.69 -9.53 -10.27
C LEU A 226 -13.44 -9.07 -9.51
N ILE A 227 -13.57 -8.84 -8.20
CA ILE A 227 -12.48 -8.31 -7.37
C ILE A 227 -11.30 -9.30 -7.29
N CYS A 228 -11.57 -10.60 -7.24
CA CYS A 228 -10.54 -11.65 -7.16
C CYS A 228 -9.89 -11.98 -8.51
N ASN A 229 -10.02 -11.11 -9.52
CA ASN A 229 -9.29 -11.24 -10.77
C ASN A 229 -7.77 -11.30 -10.50
N THR A 230 -7.08 -12.24 -11.17
CA THR A 230 -5.65 -12.50 -10.96
C THR A 230 -4.75 -11.29 -11.19
N GLU A 231 -5.00 -10.49 -12.23
CA GLU A 231 -4.23 -9.27 -12.52
C GLU A 231 -4.44 -8.22 -11.44
N PHE A 232 -5.70 -8.03 -11.02
CA PHE A 232 -6.01 -7.06 -9.97
C PHE A 232 -5.39 -7.47 -8.63
N LEU A 233 -5.48 -8.74 -8.24
CA LEU A 233 -4.83 -9.24 -7.02
C LEU A 233 -3.32 -9.00 -7.01
N HIS A 234 -2.65 -9.19 -8.15
CA HIS A 234 -1.24 -8.84 -8.30
C HIS A 234 -0.99 -7.33 -8.13
N ASN A 235 -1.84 -6.49 -8.73
CA ASN A 235 -1.72 -5.03 -8.58
C ASN A 235 -1.88 -4.58 -7.12
N LEU A 236 -2.75 -5.23 -6.33
CA LEU A 236 -2.94 -4.90 -4.90
C LEU A 236 -1.65 -4.98 -4.08
N CYS A 237 -0.75 -5.93 -4.36
CA CYS A 237 0.57 -6.02 -3.72
C CYS A 237 1.41 -4.72 -3.89
N GLY A 238 1.13 -3.99 -4.97
CA GLY A 238 1.76 -2.71 -5.31
C GLY A 238 1.21 -1.49 -4.56
N MET A 239 0.00 -1.56 -3.99
CA MET A 239 -0.74 -0.37 -3.55
C MET A 239 -0.53 -0.07 -2.06
N TRP A 240 0.15 1.05 -1.76
CA TRP A 240 0.58 1.40 -0.40
C TRP A 240 -0.56 1.82 0.52
N GLY A 241 -1.58 2.51 -0.01
CA GLY A 241 -2.81 2.95 0.67
C GLY A 241 -2.70 3.78 1.96
N GLY A 242 -1.57 3.80 2.67
CA GLY A 242 -1.45 4.39 4.02
C GLY A 242 -0.69 5.71 4.08
N LEU A 243 -0.02 6.15 3.01
CA LEU A 243 0.91 7.30 3.07
C LEU A 243 0.24 8.62 3.47
N VAL A 244 -1.05 8.79 3.16
CA VAL A 244 -1.83 10.01 3.46
C VAL A 244 -3.04 9.72 4.33
N ASN A 245 -3.55 8.48 4.31
CA ASN A 245 -4.71 8.08 5.10
C ASN A 245 -4.40 6.79 5.88
N LEU A 246 -4.07 6.94 7.16
CA LEU A 246 -3.71 5.83 8.06
C LEU A 246 -4.86 4.83 8.29
N THR A 247 -6.11 5.20 7.98
CA THR A 247 -7.28 4.32 8.12
C THR A 247 -7.63 3.56 6.83
N SER A 248 -6.93 3.82 5.73
CA SER A 248 -7.14 3.06 4.49
C SER A 248 -6.74 1.60 4.68
N PRO A 249 -7.48 0.63 4.13
CA PRO A 249 -7.05 -0.76 4.16
C PRO A 249 -5.76 -1.00 3.36
N ALA A 250 -5.38 -0.10 2.45
CA ALA A 250 -4.36 -0.38 1.43
C ALA A 250 -4.63 -1.65 0.62
N GLY A 251 -3.70 -2.04 -0.26
CA GLY A 251 -3.87 -3.26 -1.05
C GLY A 251 -3.89 -4.51 -0.17
N ILE A 252 -3.03 -4.54 0.85
CA ILE A 252 -2.92 -5.66 1.80
C ILE A 252 -4.15 -5.83 2.69
N GLY A 253 -4.81 -4.75 3.11
CA GLY A 253 -6.04 -4.84 3.88
C GLY A 253 -7.21 -5.29 3.02
N LEU A 254 -7.27 -4.91 1.74
CA LEU A 254 -8.26 -5.49 0.83
C LEU A 254 -8.01 -7.00 0.64
N LEU A 255 -6.77 -7.43 0.45
CA LEU A 255 -6.41 -8.86 0.41
C LEU A 255 -6.84 -9.60 1.69
N ARG A 256 -6.65 -8.98 2.86
CA ARG A 256 -7.11 -9.53 4.15
C ARG A 256 -8.63 -9.70 4.19
N THR A 257 -9.38 -8.69 3.75
CA THR A 257 -10.84 -8.74 3.70
C THR A 257 -11.32 -9.83 2.73
N LEU A 258 -10.68 -9.97 1.57
CA LEU A 258 -11.01 -11.05 0.63
C LEU A 258 -10.82 -12.44 1.25
N CYS A 259 -9.77 -12.62 2.06
CA CYS A 259 -9.51 -13.88 2.78
C CYS A 259 -10.57 -14.24 3.83
N SER A 260 -11.50 -13.34 4.18
CA SER A 260 -12.65 -13.69 5.01
C SER A 260 -13.64 -14.61 4.29
N SER A 261 -13.73 -14.51 2.97
CA SER A 261 -14.60 -15.35 2.12
C SER A 261 -13.86 -16.59 1.60
N LYS A 262 -14.61 -17.67 1.29
CA LYS A 262 -14.05 -18.87 0.65
C LYS A 262 -13.43 -18.57 -0.72
N THR A 263 -14.19 -17.91 -1.61
CA THR A 263 -13.74 -17.52 -2.95
C THR A 263 -12.46 -16.68 -2.91
N GLY A 264 -12.38 -15.71 -2.00
CA GLY A 264 -11.19 -14.88 -1.86
C GLY A 264 -9.97 -15.67 -1.38
N ARG A 265 -10.15 -16.59 -0.42
CA ARG A 265 -9.04 -17.46 0.02
C ARG A 265 -8.48 -18.32 -1.10
N GLU A 266 -9.36 -18.98 -1.88
CA GLU A 266 -8.95 -19.80 -3.02
C GLU A 266 -8.14 -18.98 -4.04
N ASN A 267 -8.66 -17.81 -4.45
CA ASN A 267 -8.00 -16.98 -5.46
C ASN A 267 -6.67 -16.39 -4.98
N VAL A 268 -6.60 -15.95 -3.71
CA VAL A 268 -5.35 -15.43 -3.12
C VAL A 268 -4.32 -16.56 -2.97
N ALA A 269 -4.72 -17.72 -2.46
CA ALA A 269 -3.84 -18.88 -2.29
C ALA A 269 -3.27 -19.41 -3.62
N ASN A 270 -4.08 -19.38 -4.68
CA ASN A 270 -3.67 -19.86 -6.00
C ASN A 270 -2.70 -18.90 -6.71
N SER A 271 -2.59 -17.65 -6.26
CA SER A 271 -1.65 -16.67 -6.84
C SER A 271 -0.31 -16.67 -6.10
N ARG A 272 0.67 -17.37 -6.66
CA ARG A 272 2.03 -17.46 -6.09
C ARG A 272 2.67 -16.08 -5.83
N GLN A 273 2.53 -15.15 -6.77
CA GLN A 273 3.11 -13.80 -6.65
C GLN A 273 2.49 -13.03 -5.47
N VAL A 274 1.17 -13.15 -5.28
CA VAL A 274 0.46 -12.53 -4.16
C VAL A 274 0.93 -13.16 -2.85
N MET A 275 1.02 -14.49 -2.80
CA MET A 275 1.52 -15.21 -1.62
C MET A 275 2.96 -14.82 -1.25
N GLU A 276 3.85 -14.70 -2.23
CA GLU A 276 5.24 -14.25 -2.02
C GLU A 276 5.27 -12.80 -1.51
N SER A 277 4.41 -11.91 -2.03
CA SER A 277 4.29 -10.54 -1.55
C SER A 277 3.79 -10.49 -0.10
N ILE A 278 2.74 -11.22 0.26
CA ILE A 278 2.24 -11.30 1.64
C ILE A 278 3.35 -11.82 2.59
N CYS A 279 4.13 -12.81 2.15
CA CYS A 279 5.28 -13.33 2.90
C CYS A 279 6.43 -12.32 3.09
N ASN A 280 6.61 -11.39 2.15
CA ASN A 280 7.59 -10.32 2.30
C ASN A 280 7.09 -9.24 3.27
N VAL A 281 5.82 -8.82 3.12
CA VAL A 281 5.20 -7.84 4.02
C VAL A 281 5.13 -8.35 5.45
N SER A 282 4.84 -9.64 5.68
CA SER A 282 4.79 -10.24 7.02
C SER A 282 6.14 -10.23 7.76
N ARG A 283 7.25 -10.11 7.03
CA ARG A 283 8.62 -9.98 7.59
C ARG A 283 9.15 -8.55 7.54
N SER A 284 8.41 -7.60 6.99
CA SER A 284 8.84 -6.21 6.86
C SER A 284 8.66 -5.44 8.18
N SER A 285 9.20 -4.23 8.26
CA SER A 285 8.91 -3.25 9.32
C SER A 285 7.72 -2.34 8.99
N ASP A 286 6.89 -2.75 8.04
CA ASP A 286 5.70 -2.01 7.62
C ASP A 286 4.60 -2.11 8.69
N ASP A 287 3.78 -1.06 8.83
CA ASP A 287 2.60 -1.04 9.69
C ASP A 287 1.59 -2.14 9.27
N TRP A 288 1.65 -2.57 8.02
CA TRP A 288 0.84 -3.65 7.46
C TRP A 288 1.29 -5.06 7.83
N GLN A 289 2.38 -5.23 8.58
CA GLN A 289 2.91 -6.54 8.99
C GLN A 289 1.81 -7.42 9.61
N ASN A 290 0.97 -6.84 10.47
CA ASN A 290 -0.09 -7.58 11.17
C ASN A 290 -1.15 -8.10 10.20
N MET A 291 -1.59 -7.26 9.26
CA MET A 291 -2.57 -7.66 8.25
C MET A 291 -2.03 -8.76 7.34
N ALA A 292 -0.74 -8.72 6.99
CA ALA A 292 -0.12 -9.79 6.20
C ALA A 292 -0.04 -11.12 6.96
N ILE A 293 0.30 -11.09 8.26
CA ILE A 293 0.27 -12.28 9.12
C ILE A 293 -1.17 -12.83 9.22
N ASP A 294 -2.15 -11.96 9.46
CA ASP A 294 -3.57 -12.33 9.50
C ASP A 294 -4.02 -13.02 8.20
N CYS A 295 -3.65 -12.48 7.03
CA CYS A 295 -3.93 -13.11 5.74
C CYS A 295 -3.40 -14.55 5.69
N LEU A 296 -2.12 -14.75 6.00
CA LEU A 296 -1.50 -16.07 5.97
C LEU A 296 -2.17 -17.04 6.95
N LEU A 297 -2.55 -16.56 8.14
CA LEU A 297 -3.25 -17.39 9.14
C LEU A 297 -4.66 -17.77 8.69
N LEU A 298 -5.42 -16.87 8.06
CA LEU A 298 -6.73 -17.18 7.49
C LEU A 298 -6.63 -18.27 6.42
N LEU A 299 -5.64 -18.15 5.53
CA LEU A 299 -5.38 -19.10 4.46
C LEU A 299 -4.87 -20.46 4.95
N LEU A 300 -4.08 -20.49 6.03
CA LEU A 300 -3.60 -21.74 6.63
C LEU A 300 -4.65 -22.46 7.47
N LYS A 301 -5.62 -21.74 8.03
CA LYS A 301 -6.73 -22.31 8.80
C LYS A 301 -7.81 -22.95 7.92
N ASP A 302 -7.92 -22.52 6.67
CA ASP A 302 -8.82 -23.14 5.70
C ASP A 302 -8.22 -24.46 5.17
N PRO A 303 -8.89 -25.61 5.38
CA PRO A 303 -8.41 -26.92 4.90
C PRO A 303 -8.15 -26.98 3.39
N GLU A 304 -8.88 -26.22 2.57
CA GLU A 304 -8.77 -26.27 1.12
C GLU A 304 -7.51 -25.58 0.60
N THR A 305 -7.11 -24.47 1.23
CA THR A 305 -5.93 -23.69 0.83
C THR A 305 -4.67 -24.04 1.62
N ARG A 306 -4.81 -24.64 2.80
CA ARG A 306 -3.73 -24.87 3.77
C ARG A 306 -2.46 -25.44 3.17
N TYR A 307 -2.54 -26.55 2.43
CA TYR A 307 -1.34 -27.25 1.95
C TYR A 307 -0.65 -26.53 0.78
N GLY A 308 -1.41 -25.84 -0.08
CA GLY A 308 -0.79 -24.97 -1.10
C GLY A 308 -0.09 -23.76 -0.47
N VAL A 309 -0.70 -23.21 0.59
CA VAL A 309 -0.17 -22.04 1.29
C VAL A 309 1.04 -22.39 2.15
N ILE A 310 1.02 -23.54 2.85
CA ILE A 310 2.13 -23.95 3.72
C ILE A 310 3.42 -24.16 2.94
N ASP A 311 3.34 -24.68 1.71
CA ASP A 311 4.48 -24.87 0.81
C ASP A 311 5.23 -23.55 0.52
N ILE A 312 4.52 -22.42 0.53
CA ILE A 312 5.05 -21.09 0.21
C ILE A 312 5.39 -20.31 1.49
N ALA A 313 4.51 -20.35 2.48
CA ALA A 313 4.54 -19.43 3.62
C ALA A 313 5.32 -19.96 4.83
N ALA A 314 5.57 -21.27 4.94
CA ALA A 314 6.17 -21.88 6.13
C ALA A 314 7.49 -21.21 6.53
N SER A 315 8.45 -21.08 5.59
CA SER A 315 9.75 -20.48 5.91
C SER A 315 9.65 -19.05 6.42
N SER A 316 8.74 -18.25 5.86
CA SER A 316 8.56 -16.85 6.27
C SER A 316 7.89 -16.72 7.64
N LEU A 317 6.92 -17.59 7.94
CA LEU A 317 6.20 -17.59 9.21
C LEU A 317 7.04 -18.16 10.36
N VAL A 318 7.90 -19.15 10.10
CA VAL A 318 8.82 -19.70 11.10
C VAL A 318 9.77 -18.63 11.62
N ASP A 319 10.17 -17.65 10.81
CA ASP A 319 10.99 -16.52 11.26
C ASP A 319 10.29 -15.62 12.29
N LEU A 320 8.96 -15.69 12.38
CA LEU A 320 8.11 -14.82 13.19
C LEU A 320 7.62 -15.46 14.50
N VAL A 321 7.93 -16.73 14.77
CA VAL A 321 7.36 -17.48 15.92
C VAL A 321 7.84 -17.01 17.28
N GLU A 322 8.92 -16.25 17.33
CA GLU A 322 9.42 -15.60 18.55
C GLU A 322 8.84 -14.19 18.76
N LEU A 323 7.93 -13.73 17.89
CA LEU A 323 7.24 -12.45 17.99
C LEU A 323 6.20 -12.48 19.13
N ARG A 324 6.40 -11.66 20.16
CA ARG A 324 5.53 -11.64 21.35
C ARG A 324 4.24 -10.86 21.15
N SER A 325 4.32 -9.70 20.50
CA SER A 325 3.20 -8.78 20.32
C SER A 325 3.40 -7.95 19.06
N LEU A 326 2.30 -7.58 18.42
CA LEU A 326 2.27 -6.69 17.26
C LEU A 326 1.01 -5.82 17.36
N GLY A 327 1.17 -4.51 17.54
CA GLY A 327 0.05 -3.63 17.88
C GLY A 327 -0.65 -4.10 19.17
N GLU A 328 -1.98 -4.27 19.08
CA GLU A 328 -2.81 -4.77 20.18
C GLU A 328 -2.77 -6.31 20.32
N SER A 329 -2.34 -7.02 19.26
CA SER A 329 -2.30 -8.49 19.23
C SER A 329 -1.16 -9.01 20.11
N LYS A 330 -1.51 -9.85 21.09
CA LYS A 330 -0.59 -10.58 21.96
C LYS A 330 -0.43 -12.02 21.49
N MET A 331 0.70 -12.65 21.82
CA MET A 331 0.96 -14.08 21.55
C MET A 331 0.99 -14.46 20.06
N VAL A 332 1.31 -13.51 19.18
CA VAL A 332 1.33 -13.72 17.72
C VAL A 332 2.17 -14.94 17.31
N GLY A 333 3.39 -15.05 17.84
CA GLY A 333 4.28 -16.17 17.53
C GLY A 333 3.78 -17.54 18.02
N GLU A 334 2.98 -17.57 19.08
CA GLU A 334 2.31 -18.79 19.56
C GLU A 334 1.20 -19.21 18.59
N THR A 335 0.35 -18.27 18.16
CA THR A 335 -0.69 -18.54 17.16
C THR A 335 -0.10 -19.05 15.85
N ILE A 336 1.01 -18.47 15.38
CA ILE A 336 1.73 -18.96 14.20
C ILE A 336 2.24 -20.39 14.43
N SER A 337 2.88 -20.64 15.58
CA SER A 337 3.41 -21.97 15.92
C SER A 337 2.32 -23.04 15.90
N GLN A 338 1.19 -22.77 16.56
CA GLN A 338 0.05 -23.68 16.63
C GLN A 338 -0.54 -23.94 15.25
N THR A 339 -0.71 -22.88 14.44
CA THR A 339 -1.30 -23.00 13.10
C THR A 339 -0.42 -23.82 12.16
N LEU A 340 0.90 -23.64 12.20
CA LEU A 340 1.83 -24.40 11.38
C LEU A 340 1.96 -25.86 11.84
N LEU A 341 2.00 -26.11 13.15
CA LEU A 341 2.23 -27.46 13.70
C LEU A 341 0.97 -28.33 13.81
N GLN A 342 -0.23 -27.80 13.55
CA GLN A 342 -1.50 -28.51 13.68
C GLN A 342 -1.53 -29.90 13.01
N ASP A 343 -0.90 -30.05 11.84
CA ASP A 343 -0.82 -31.30 11.08
C ASP A 343 0.60 -31.89 11.02
N TYR A 344 1.54 -31.35 11.79
CA TYR A 344 2.96 -31.71 11.64
C TYR A 344 3.23 -33.19 11.91
N TYR A 345 2.46 -33.85 12.79
CA TYR A 345 2.58 -35.29 13.00
C TYR A 345 2.33 -36.10 11.72
N LYS A 346 1.40 -35.65 10.85
CA LYS A 346 1.13 -36.31 9.57
C LYS A 346 2.35 -36.22 8.65
N ILE A 347 3.03 -35.07 8.66
CA ILE A 347 4.24 -34.83 7.87
C ILE A 347 5.41 -35.67 8.43
N LYS A 348 5.65 -35.59 9.74
CA LYS A 348 6.74 -36.27 10.44
C LYS A 348 6.72 -37.80 10.25
N PHE A 349 5.54 -38.41 10.25
CA PHE A 349 5.37 -39.85 10.08
C PHE A 349 5.05 -40.27 8.63
N GLY A 350 5.13 -39.35 7.67
CA GLY A 350 4.98 -39.66 6.24
C GLY A 350 3.55 -39.90 5.77
N PHE A 351 2.54 -39.60 6.58
CA PHE A 351 1.13 -39.65 6.19
C PHE A 351 0.73 -38.50 5.25
N LEU A 352 1.51 -37.43 5.21
CA LEU A 352 1.34 -36.29 4.32
C LEU A 352 2.72 -35.83 3.83
N LYS A 353 2.86 -35.61 2.52
CA LYS A 353 4.09 -35.08 1.92
C LYS A 353 3.82 -33.71 1.31
N LEU A 354 4.64 -32.72 1.67
CA LEU A 354 4.54 -31.39 1.09
C LEU A 354 5.27 -31.34 -0.26
N LYS A 355 4.94 -30.37 -1.12
CA LYS A 355 5.65 -30.21 -2.40
C LYS A 355 7.00 -29.52 -2.19
N SER A 356 7.09 -28.67 -1.17
CA SER A 356 8.27 -27.87 -0.84
C SER A 356 9.11 -28.55 0.24
N GLN A 357 10.33 -28.98 -0.11
CA GLN A 357 11.29 -29.51 0.88
C GLN A 357 11.74 -28.43 1.87
N GLU A 358 11.80 -27.17 1.41
CA GLU A 358 12.08 -26.02 2.24
C GLU A 358 11.00 -25.81 3.31
N ALA A 359 9.73 -26.06 2.97
CA ALA A 359 8.64 -25.99 3.93
C ALA A 359 8.72 -27.12 4.97
N GLU A 360 9.02 -28.36 4.56
CA GLU A 360 9.22 -29.48 5.51
C GLU A 360 10.35 -29.18 6.49
N LYS A 361 11.50 -28.71 5.99
CA LYS A 361 12.62 -28.27 6.83
C LYS A 361 12.24 -27.14 7.79
N ALA A 362 11.45 -26.17 7.34
CA ALA A 362 11.00 -25.07 8.18
C ALA A 362 10.09 -25.57 9.32
N LEU A 363 9.20 -26.53 9.04
CA LEU A 363 8.34 -27.14 10.06
C LEU A 363 9.12 -28.01 11.05
N GLU A 364 10.14 -28.72 10.58
CA GLU A 364 11.06 -29.47 11.44
C GLU A 364 11.85 -28.52 12.37
N GLU A 365 12.41 -27.44 11.81
CA GLU A 365 13.08 -26.41 12.60
C GLU A 365 12.14 -25.79 13.65
N LEU A 366 10.88 -25.55 13.27
CA LEU A 366 9.86 -25.03 14.18
C LEU A 366 9.58 -26.01 15.33
N TRP A 367 9.45 -27.31 15.03
CA TRP A 367 9.26 -28.35 16.04
C TRP A 367 10.44 -28.38 17.01
N GLU A 368 11.67 -28.41 16.50
CA GLU A 368 12.88 -28.36 17.32
C GLU A 368 12.90 -27.10 18.20
N LEU A 369 12.58 -25.93 17.65
CA LEU A 369 12.61 -24.67 18.37
C LEU A 369 11.55 -24.56 19.47
N ARG A 370 10.30 -24.94 19.17
CA ARG A 370 9.14 -24.69 20.05
C ARG A 370 8.79 -25.88 20.94
N VAL A 371 9.25 -27.08 20.62
CA VAL A 371 8.95 -28.29 21.39
C VAL A 371 10.21 -28.81 22.06
N GLU A 372 11.20 -29.26 21.29
CA GLU A 372 12.37 -29.95 21.84
C GLU A 372 13.29 -29.01 22.64
N ASN A 373 13.59 -27.83 22.12
CA ASN A 373 14.45 -26.85 22.80
C ASN A 373 13.79 -26.31 24.07
N ILE A 374 12.49 -26.04 24.05
CA ILE A 374 11.76 -25.61 25.26
C ILE A 374 11.80 -26.71 26.33
N LYS A 375 11.56 -27.97 25.94
CA LYS A 375 11.64 -29.10 26.86
C LYS A 375 13.06 -29.26 27.44
N ARG A 376 14.08 -29.17 26.57
CA ARG A 376 15.49 -29.27 26.96
C ARG A 376 15.87 -28.18 27.95
N ASP A 377 15.53 -26.92 27.68
CA ASP A 377 15.86 -25.79 28.54
C ASP A 377 15.14 -25.85 29.89
N LYS A 378 13.89 -26.37 29.92
CA LYS A 378 13.14 -26.58 31.18
C LYS A 378 13.73 -27.66 32.07
N LEU A 379 14.33 -28.70 31.49
CA LEU A 379 14.93 -29.82 32.22
C LEU A 379 16.40 -29.55 32.60
N MET A 380 16.97 -28.43 32.17
CA MET A 380 18.39 -28.13 32.33
C MET A 380 18.68 -27.59 33.74
N SER A 381 19.77 -28.07 34.35
CA SER A 381 20.20 -27.55 35.66
C SER A 381 20.78 -26.14 35.55
N GLU A 382 20.78 -25.38 36.65
CA GLU A 382 21.39 -24.05 36.66
C GLU A 382 22.89 -24.07 36.33
N GLN A 383 23.58 -25.16 36.72
CA GLN A 383 25.00 -25.35 36.43
C GLN A 383 25.22 -25.53 34.92
N ASP A 384 24.45 -26.41 34.28
CA ASP A 384 24.51 -26.62 32.82
C ASP A 384 24.18 -25.33 32.05
N MET A 385 23.21 -24.55 32.53
CA MET A 385 22.84 -23.27 31.95
C MET A 385 24.01 -22.27 31.96
N LYS A 386 24.73 -22.18 33.09
CA LYS A 386 25.95 -21.33 33.20
C LYS A 386 27.07 -21.83 32.28
N GLU A 387 27.29 -23.14 32.22
CA GLU A 387 28.30 -23.73 31.34
C GLU A 387 28.02 -23.46 29.87
N ARG A 388 26.76 -23.60 29.44
CA ARG A 388 26.33 -23.23 28.10
C ARG A 388 26.51 -21.74 27.83
N GLN A 389 26.20 -20.87 28.81
CA GLN A 389 26.42 -19.43 28.67
C GLN A 389 27.90 -19.11 28.38
N VAL A 390 28.82 -19.71 29.14
CA VAL A 390 30.26 -19.55 28.94
C VAL A 390 30.69 -20.09 27.58
N LEU A 391 30.22 -21.28 27.19
CA LEU A 391 30.52 -21.90 25.91
C LEU A 391 30.05 -21.05 24.72
N VAL A 392 28.80 -20.58 24.76
CA VAL A 392 28.22 -19.68 23.75
C VAL A 392 29.01 -18.37 23.68
N GLY A 393 29.42 -17.83 24.83
CA GLY A 393 30.30 -16.67 24.91
C GLY A 393 31.65 -16.90 24.21
N LYS A 394 32.28 -18.07 24.40
CA LYS A 394 33.51 -18.47 23.71
C LYS A 394 33.31 -18.60 22.21
N LEU A 395 32.26 -19.31 21.77
CA LEU A 395 31.94 -19.48 20.35
C LEU A 395 31.67 -18.13 19.66
N LYS A 396 30.93 -17.22 20.32
CA LYS A 396 30.72 -15.85 19.81
C LYS A 396 32.04 -15.13 19.57
N LYS A 397 32.99 -15.19 20.51
CA LYS A 397 34.32 -14.57 20.37
C LYS A 397 35.10 -15.20 19.21
N GLN A 398 35.09 -16.52 19.07
CA GLN A 398 35.73 -17.23 17.97
C GLN A 398 35.12 -16.87 16.61
N GLY A 399 33.78 -16.80 16.53
CA GLY A 399 33.06 -16.37 15.33
C GLY A 399 33.44 -14.95 14.93
N ASN A 400 33.50 -14.03 15.90
CA ASN A 400 33.96 -12.66 15.66
C ASN A 400 35.41 -12.65 15.12
N GLN A 401 36.33 -13.42 15.70
CA GLN A 401 37.71 -13.51 15.23
C GLN A 401 37.80 -14.02 13.78
N LYS A 402 37.05 -15.08 13.43
CA LYS A 402 36.98 -15.57 12.04
C LYS A 402 36.39 -14.53 11.10
N PHE A 403 35.38 -13.80 11.55
CA PHE A 403 34.77 -12.72 10.77
C PHE A 403 35.77 -11.60 10.47
N TRP A 404 36.48 -11.10 11.49
CA TRP A 404 37.48 -10.03 11.33
C TRP A 404 38.69 -10.45 10.48
N THR A 405 39.01 -11.74 10.45
CA THR A 405 40.08 -12.30 9.60
C THR A 405 39.60 -12.66 8.18
N GLY A 406 38.39 -12.23 7.79
CA GLY A 406 37.83 -12.45 6.45
C GLY A 406 37.34 -13.88 6.18
N LYS A 407 37.39 -14.79 7.16
CA LYS A 407 36.96 -16.19 7.03
C LYS A 407 35.45 -16.31 7.25
N ILE A 408 34.66 -15.70 6.37
CA ILE A 408 33.21 -15.48 6.54
C ILE A 408 32.42 -16.78 6.69
N GLU A 409 32.65 -17.78 5.84
CA GLU A 409 31.95 -19.08 5.95
C GLU A 409 32.21 -19.79 7.27
N LYS A 410 33.46 -19.75 7.75
CA LYS A 410 33.85 -20.33 9.05
C LYS A 410 33.18 -19.58 10.19
N ALA A 411 33.12 -18.26 10.13
CA ALA A 411 32.38 -17.45 11.10
C ALA A 411 30.89 -17.83 11.12
N CYS A 412 30.27 -17.97 9.94
CA CYS A 412 28.88 -18.38 9.79
C CYS A 412 28.61 -19.73 10.47
N LYS A 413 29.44 -20.75 10.21
CA LYS A 413 29.34 -22.08 10.84
C LYS A 413 29.46 -22.00 12.37
N ILE A 414 30.41 -21.20 12.88
CA ILE A 414 30.59 -21.03 14.33
C ILE A 414 29.37 -20.33 14.96
N TYR A 415 28.81 -19.31 14.33
CA TYR A 415 27.59 -18.66 14.83
C TYR A 415 26.38 -19.59 14.79
N SER A 416 26.22 -20.43 13.75
CA SER A 416 25.19 -21.48 13.74
C SER A 416 25.35 -22.43 14.91
N LYS A 417 26.58 -22.90 15.17
CA LYS A 417 26.82 -23.78 16.32
C LYS A 417 26.54 -23.10 17.66
N ALA A 418 26.87 -21.81 17.76
CA ALA A 418 26.54 -21.02 18.95
C ALA A 418 25.02 -20.90 19.14
N LEU A 419 24.24 -20.69 18.08
CA LEU A 419 22.77 -20.61 18.14
C LEU A 419 22.10 -21.93 18.53
N GLU A 420 22.59 -23.06 18.00
CA GLU A 420 22.12 -24.41 18.37
C GLU A 420 22.28 -24.70 19.86
N LEU A 421 23.39 -24.25 20.45
CA LEU A 421 23.72 -24.50 21.85
C LEU A 421 23.12 -23.46 22.80
N CYS A 422 22.72 -22.29 22.30
CA CYS A 422 22.26 -21.16 23.09
C CYS A 422 20.83 -21.36 23.61
N PRO A 423 20.64 -21.42 24.95
CA PRO A 423 19.32 -21.47 25.56
C PRO A 423 18.39 -20.35 25.08
N LEU A 424 17.11 -20.63 24.99
CA LEU A 424 16.08 -19.71 24.49
C LEU A 424 15.87 -18.49 25.39
N ASN A 425 16.11 -18.63 26.69
CA ASN A 425 16.04 -17.52 27.64
C ASN A 425 17.21 -16.52 27.52
N PHE A 426 18.31 -16.87 26.83
CA PHE A 426 19.44 -15.97 26.55
C PHE A 426 19.17 -15.08 25.34
N ARG A 427 18.08 -14.32 25.47
CA ARG A 427 17.49 -13.50 24.40
C ARG A 427 18.50 -12.51 23.80
N LYS A 428 19.28 -11.83 24.63
CA LYS A 428 20.27 -10.83 24.18
C LYS A 428 21.36 -11.47 23.33
N GLU A 429 21.87 -12.62 23.76
CA GLU A 429 22.89 -13.39 23.04
C GLU A 429 22.35 -13.89 21.70
N ARG A 430 21.13 -14.45 21.67
CA ARG A 430 20.49 -14.93 20.43
C ARG A 430 20.30 -13.80 19.41
N ILE A 431 19.83 -12.61 19.84
CA ILE A 431 19.71 -11.43 18.96
C ILE A 431 21.05 -11.11 18.29
N VAL A 432 22.13 -11.06 19.09
CA VAL A 432 23.46 -10.72 18.57
C VAL A 432 23.99 -11.79 17.62
N LEU A 433 23.83 -13.07 17.96
CA LEU A 433 24.28 -14.19 17.15
C LEU A 433 23.56 -14.25 15.80
N TYR A 434 22.23 -14.17 15.79
CA TYR A 434 21.45 -14.07 14.56
C TYR A 434 21.89 -12.87 13.72
N SER A 435 22.02 -11.69 14.33
CA SER A 435 22.44 -10.49 13.60
C SER A 435 23.85 -10.64 13.00
N ASN A 436 24.79 -11.25 13.72
CA ASN A 436 26.15 -11.47 13.22
C ASN A 436 26.21 -12.54 12.12
N ARG A 437 25.40 -13.60 12.22
CA ARG A 437 25.26 -14.60 11.17
C ARG A 437 24.62 -14.02 9.91
N ALA A 438 23.60 -13.17 10.05
CA ALA A 438 23.03 -12.40 8.93
C ALA A 438 24.07 -11.53 8.21
N GLN A 439 25.00 -10.92 8.94
CA GLN A 439 26.10 -10.18 8.31
C GLN A 439 26.99 -11.09 7.45
N CYS A 440 27.24 -12.32 7.90
CA CYS A 440 27.96 -13.31 7.11
C CYS A 440 27.17 -13.63 5.84
N TYR A 441 25.87 -13.87 5.94
CA TYR A 441 25.01 -14.15 4.78
C TYR A 441 24.97 -13.00 3.77
N LEU A 442 24.95 -11.73 4.21
CA LEU A 442 25.09 -10.58 3.31
C LEU A 442 26.41 -10.61 2.52
N LEU A 443 27.53 -10.87 3.20
CA LEU A 443 28.85 -10.94 2.55
C LEU A 443 28.97 -12.14 1.61
N LEU A 444 28.27 -13.23 1.91
CA LEU A 444 28.15 -14.43 1.06
C LEU A 444 27.08 -14.29 -0.03
N LYS A 445 26.49 -13.10 -0.20
CA LYS A 445 25.43 -12.81 -1.18
C LYS A 445 24.21 -13.73 -1.05
N ASN A 446 23.87 -14.14 0.17
CA ASN A 446 22.64 -14.89 0.48
C ASN A 446 21.63 -14.00 1.22
N PRO A 447 20.87 -13.15 0.51
CA PRO A 447 19.93 -12.22 1.14
C PRO A 447 18.75 -12.92 1.81
N ALA A 448 18.31 -14.10 1.32
CA ALA A 448 17.18 -14.82 1.91
C ALA A 448 17.48 -15.27 3.36
N ALA A 449 18.65 -15.88 3.57
CA ALA A 449 19.09 -16.27 4.90
C ALA A 449 19.38 -15.06 5.81
N ALA A 450 19.88 -13.96 5.24
CA ALA A 450 20.05 -12.71 5.99
C ALA A 450 18.72 -12.12 6.47
N ILE A 451 17.67 -12.13 5.63
CA ILE A 451 16.31 -11.69 6.00
C ILE A 451 15.76 -12.57 7.12
N SER A 452 15.92 -13.88 7.02
CA SER A 452 15.45 -14.82 8.05
C SER A 452 16.08 -14.54 9.42
N ASP A 453 17.42 -14.50 9.47
CA ASP A 453 18.15 -14.25 10.72
C ASP A 453 17.84 -12.87 11.32
N THR A 454 17.79 -11.83 10.48
CA THR A 454 17.47 -10.49 10.96
C THR A 454 16.04 -10.37 11.44
N THR A 455 15.09 -11.03 10.80
CA THR A 455 13.68 -11.08 11.24
C THR A 455 13.56 -11.75 12.60
N ARG A 456 14.19 -12.90 12.80
CA ARG A 456 14.23 -13.58 14.12
C ARG A 456 14.87 -12.70 15.20
N ALA A 457 15.98 -12.04 14.87
CA ALA A 457 16.62 -11.10 15.78
C ALA A 457 15.70 -9.93 16.15
N LEU A 458 14.85 -9.46 15.23
CA LEU A 458 13.91 -8.36 15.44
C LEU A 458 12.69 -8.79 16.25
N CYS A 459 12.12 -9.98 15.99
CA CYS A 459 11.11 -10.60 16.83
C CYS A 459 11.61 -10.73 18.28
N LEU A 460 12.87 -11.13 18.44
CA LEU A 460 13.53 -11.18 19.74
C LEU A 460 13.89 -9.80 20.30
N SER A 461 14.14 -8.73 19.56
CA SER A 461 14.34 -7.41 20.21
C SER A 461 13.02 -6.75 20.63
N GLY A 462 11.89 -7.13 20.02
CA GLY A 462 10.59 -6.49 20.20
C GLY A 462 10.45 -5.20 19.40
N THR A 463 9.24 -4.63 19.39
CA THR A 463 8.86 -3.47 18.56
C THR A 463 9.23 -2.12 19.18
N VAL A 464 9.36 -2.04 20.51
CA VAL A 464 9.65 -0.78 21.22
C VAL A 464 11.09 -0.31 21.02
N SER A 465 12.05 -1.24 21.06
CA SER A 465 13.48 -0.97 20.87
C SER A 465 14.08 -2.02 19.94
N PRO A 466 13.78 -1.96 18.64
CA PRO A 466 14.25 -2.93 17.68
C PRO A 466 15.77 -2.88 17.54
N HIS A 467 16.41 -4.03 17.37
CA HIS A 467 17.87 -4.11 17.26
C HIS A 467 18.37 -3.43 15.98
N SER A 468 18.93 -2.22 16.10
CA SER A 468 19.26 -1.34 14.96
C SER A 468 20.20 -1.98 13.93
N LYS A 469 21.17 -2.81 14.36
CA LYS A 469 22.05 -3.51 13.40
C LYS A 469 21.29 -4.52 12.55
N SER A 470 20.27 -5.18 13.11
CA SER A 470 19.44 -6.12 12.37
C SER A 470 18.56 -5.39 11.35
N LEU A 471 17.96 -4.25 11.70
CA LEU A 471 17.22 -3.41 10.75
C LEU A 471 18.10 -3.01 9.56
N TRP A 472 19.31 -2.49 9.84
CA TRP A 472 20.24 -2.08 8.78
C TRP A 472 20.71 -3.25 7.89
N ARG A 473 20.90 -4.44 8.47
CA ARG A 473 21.29 -5.64 7.72
C ARG A 473 20.13 -6.14 6.85
N ARG A 474 18.91 -6.09 7.36
CA ARG A 474 17.72 -6.54 6.65
C ARG A 474 17.35 -5.60 5.50
N SER A 475 17.51 -4.28 5.68
CA SER A 475 17.34 -3.34 4.56
C SER A 475 18.30 -3.61 3.41
N GLN A 476 19.58 -3.90 3.70
CA GLN A 476 20.54 -4.29 2.66
C GLN A 476 20.13 -5.60 1.96
N ALA A 477 19.61 -6.58 2.71
CA ALA A 477 19.15 -7.84 2.13
C ALA A 477 17.91 -7.64 1.24
N TYR A 478 16.98 -6.77 1.64
CA TYR A 478 15.83 -6.37 0.83
C TYR A 478 16.24 -5.62 -0.43
N ASP A 479 17.21 -4.71 -0.34
CA ASP A 479 17.79 -4.02 -1.50
C ASP A 479 18.38 -5.01 -2.52
N MET A 480 19.14 -6.02 -2.05
CA MET A 480 19.67 -7.08 -2.91
C MET A 480 18.59 -7.93 -3.59
N LYS A 481 17.39 -7.99 -3.00
CA LYS A 481 16.22 -8.72 -3.54
C LYS A 481 15.35 -7.85 -4.45
N GLY A 482 15.64 -6.55 -4.59
CA GLY A 482 14.78 -5.61 -5.31
C GLY A 482 13.50 -5.22 -4.54
N LEU A 483 13.43 -5.54 -3.25
CA LEU A 483 12.30 -5.25 -2.36
C LEU A 483 12.46 -3.84 -1.78
N ALA A 484 12.29 -2.84 -2.65
CA ALA A 484 12.57 -1.45 -2.33
C ALA A 484 11.71 -0.89 -1.19
N LYS A 485 10.44 -1.31 -1.12
CA LYS A 485 9.49 -0.86 -0.09
C LYS A 485 9.94 -1.33 1.30
N GLU A 486 10.19 -2.63 1.42
CA GLU A 486 10.62 -3.28 2.65
C GLU A 486 11.99 -2.75 3.09
N SER A 487 12.89 -2.50 2.13
CA SER A 487 14.17 -1.85 2.40
C SER A 487 14.00 -0.42 2.93
N LEU A 488 13.08 0.37 2.37
CA LEU A 488 12.83 1.74 2.82
C LEU A 488 12.29 1.74 4.25
N MET A 489 11.30 0.89 4.55
CA MET A 489 10.71 0.80 5.90
C MET A 489 11.75 0.43 6.96
N ASP A 490 12.62 -0.55 6.68
CA ASP A 490 13.71 -0.92 7.59
C ASP A 490 14.72 0.23 7.79
N CYS A 491 15.00 1.01 6.74
CA CYS A 491 15.87 2.19 6.84
C CYS A 491 15.24 3.32 7.68
N LEU A 492 13.95 3.58 7.52
CA LEU A 492 13.23 4.58 8.31
C LEU A 492 13.18 4.17 9.79
N MET A 493 12.91 2.89 10.08
CA MET A 493 12.97 2.35 11.44
C MET A 493 14.38 2.38 12.04
N PHE A 494 15.41 2.12 11.23
CA PHE A 494 16.80 2.23 11.67
C PHE A 494 17.12 3.67 12.11
N ILE A 495 16.70 4.69 11.37
CA ILE A 495 16.90 6.09 11.76
C ILE A 495 16.09 6.45 13.01
N ASN A 496 14.81 6.07 13.05
CA ASN A 496 13.94 6.36 14.18
C ASN A 496 14.49 5.79 15.51
N SER A 497 15.03 4.55 15.46
CA SER A 497 15.66 3.94 16.65
C SER A 497 16.90 4.70 17.14
N ARG A 498 17.67 5.33 16.24
CA ARG A 498 18.80 6.18 16.62
C ARG A 498 18.35 7.50 17.23
N ILE A 499 17.31 8.12 16.67
CA ILE A 499 16.75 9.38 17.19
C ILE A 499 16.26 9.20 18.63
N LYS A 500 15.56 8.10 18.93
CA LYS A 500 15.08 7.81 20.30
C LYS A 500 16.21 7.53 21.29
N SER A 501 17.35 7.00 20.82
CA SER A 501 18.49 6.66 21.69
C SER A 501 19.34 7.87 22.08
N GLU A 502 19.37 8.92 21.26
CA GLU A 502 20.19 10.12 21.47
C GLU A 502 19.29 11.29 21.92
N HIS A 503 19.16 11.52 23.23
CA HIS A 503 18.44 12.69 23.79
C HIS A 503 19.20 14.02 23.58
N THR A 504 20.13 14.08 22.62
CA THR A 504 21.00 15.23 22.37
C THR A 504 20.73 15.86 21.01
N ARG A 505 20.77 17.20 20.98
CA ARG A 505 20.16 18.10 19.97
C ARG A 505 20.66 17.99 18.51
N ARG A 506 21.43 16.98 18.10
CA ARG A 506 21.87 16.79 16.68
C ARG A 506 22.13 15.32 16.33
N VAL A 507 21.07 14.55 16.07
CA VAL A 507 21.18 13.19 15.53
C VAL A 507 21.68 13.27 14.08
N ARG A 508 22.93 12.87 13.84
CA ARG A 508 23.53 12.91 12.50
C ARG A 508 23.23 11.60 11.76
N ILE A 509 22.36 11.66 10.75
CA ILE A 509 22.07 10.49 9.90
C ILE A 509 23.36 10.06 9.18
N PRO A 510 23.81 8.80 9.32
CA PRO A 510 25.00 8.35 8.61
C PRO A 510 24.83 8.45 7.08
N TYR A 511 25.86 8.89 6.37
CA TYR A 511 25.81 9.10 4.93
C TYR A 511 25.35 7.85 4.15
N TYR A 512 25.81 6.66 4.56
CA TYR A 512 25.38 5.40 3.93
C TYR A 512 23.87 5.16 4.06
N ALA A 513 23.26 5.57 5.17
CA ALA A 513 21.84 5.40 5.43
C ALA A 513 21.03 6.43 4.63
N ALA A 514 21.48 7.68 4.59
CA ALA A 514 20.89 8.72 3.75
C ALA A 514 20.92 8.31 2.26
N ARG A 515 22.05 7.76 1.77
CA ARG A 515 22.18 7.27 0.39
C ARG A 515 21.22 6.12 0.10
N MET A 516 21.10 5.15 1.01
CA MET A 516 20.16 4.03 0.84
C MET A 516 18.72 4.52 0.83
N ILE A 517 18.35 5.41 1.75
CA ILE A 517 17.00 5.99 1.80
C ILE A 517 16.70 6.74 0.52
N ASN A 518 17.60 7.58 0.02
CA ASN A 518 17.38 8.27 -1.24
C ASN A 518 17.19 7.30 -2.41
N LYS A 519 18.02 6.25 -2.50
CA LYS A 519 17.85 5.18 -3.49
C LYS A 519 16.46 4.56 -3.41
N GLN A 520 16.04 4.12 -2.23
CA GLN A 520 14.75 3.44 -2.07
C GLN A 520 13.57 4.39 -2.24
N MET A 521 13.63 5.62 -1.72
CA MET A 521 12.58 6.63 -1.92
C MET A 521 12.34 6.91 -3.40
N ASN A 522 13.39 6.97 -4.23
CA ASN A 522 13.24 7.14 -5.67
C ASN A 522 12.60 5.91 -6.33
N ALA A 523 12.95 4.71 -5.89
CA ALA A 523 12.39 3.45 -6.40
C ALA A 523 10.93 3.25 -5.95
N THR A 524 10.57 3.72 -4.76
CA THR A 524 9.23 3.61 -4.18
C THR A 524 8.39 4.87 -4.38
N TRP A 525 8.90 5.86 -5.12
CA TRP A 525 8.14 7.08 -5.38
C TRP A 525 6.82 6.74 -6.07
N LEU A 526 5.74 7.42 -5.68
CA LEU A 526 4.38 7.06 -6.07
C LEU A 526 4.21 6.95 -7.60
N PHE A 527 4.88 7.83 -8.34
CA PHE A 527 4.84 7.85 -9.80
C PHE A 527 6.03 7.17 -10.49
N ALA A 528 6.88 6.42 -9.78
CA ALA A 528 8.08 5.79 -10.34
C ALA A 528 7.75 4.88 -11.54
N ASN A 529 6.73 4.02 -11.39
CA ASN A 529 6.27 3.12 -12.45
C ASN A 529 5.70 3.90 -13.65
N ALA A 530 4.87 4.92 -13.39
CA ALA A 530 4.29 5.75 -14.44
C ALA A 530 5.36 6.51 -15.24
N LYS A 531 6.36 7.07 -14.54
CA LYS A 531 7.54 7.71 -15.15
C LYS A 531 8.32 6.73 -16.02
N SER A 532 8.61 5.54 -15.52
CA SER A 532 9.35 4.50 -16.26
C SER A 532 8.62 4.09 -17.53
N LYS A 533 7.32 3.78 -17.45
CA LYS A 533 6.49 3.44 -18.63
C LYS A 533 6.48 4.55 -19.69
N LEU A 534 6.44 5.82 -19.27
CA LEU A 534 6.46 6.95 -20.21
C LEU A 534 7.84 7.12 -20.88
N CYS A 535 8.94 6.91 -20.16
CA CYS A 535 10.28 6.94 -20.75
C CYS A 535 10.44 5.85 -21.82
N ILE A 536 10.03 4.61 -21.52
CA ILE A 536 10.10 3.49 -22.48
C ILE A 536 9.26 3.78 -23.73
N LYS A 537 8.06 4.37 -23.58
CA LYS A 537 7.24 4.77 -24.74
C LYS A 537 7.89 5.85 -25.60
N LYS A 538 8.67 6.75 -25.00
CA LYS A 538 9.43 7.78 -25.74
C LYS A 538 10.63 7.17 -26.46
N GLU A 539 11.34 6.25 -25.84
CA GLU A 539 12.45 5.53 -26.47
C GLU A 539 11.94 4.73 -27.69
N LYS A 540 10.84 3.97 -27.55
CA LYS A 540 10.24 3.24 -28.67
C LYS A 540 9.76 4.14 -29.82
N THR A 541 9.22 5.32 -29.50
CA THR A 541 8.83 6.26 -30.56
C THR A 541 10.05 6.89 -31.23
N VAL A 542 11.13 7.19 -30.49
CA VAL A 542 12.40 7.65 -31.08
C VAL A 542 13.02 6.56 -31.97
N ASP A 543 13.06 5.30 -31.53
CA ASP A 543 13.56 4.17 -32.33
C ASP A 543 12.71 3.94 -33.60
N GLU A 544 11.38 4.13 -33.54
CA GLU A 544 10.51 4.06 -34.72
C GLU A 544 10.74 5.22 -35.70
N TYR A 545 11.11 6.41 -35.21
CA TYR A 545 11.49 7.54 -36.05
C TYR A 545 12.91 7.41 -36.63
N GLU A 546 13.86 6.85 -35.87
CA GLU A 546 15.21 6.55 -36.35
C GLU A 546 15.20 5.40 -37.37
N SER A 547 14.42 4.34 -37.14
CA SER A 547 14.22 3.27 -38.11
C SER A 547 13.56 3.77 -39.41
N LYS A 548 12.53 4.64 -39.34
CA LYS A 548 11.96 5.28 -40.53
C LYS A 548 12.94 6.24 -41.23
N GLY A 549 13.83 6.88 -40.47
CA GLY A 549 14.90 7.72 -41.01
C GLY A 549 15.97 6.92 -41.76
N GLU A 550 16.31 5.71 -41.29
CA GLU A 550 17.21 4.78 -41.98
C GLU A 550 16.59 4.19 -43.25
N TYR A 551 15.29 3.85 -43.24
CA TYR A 551 14.58 3.43 -44.45
C TYR A 551 14.52 4.54 -45.52
N GLN A 552 14.35 5.81 -45.13
CA GLN A 552 14.37 6.95 -46.07
C GLN A 552 15.78 7.28 -46.59
N LEU A 553 16.83 7.10 -45.79
CA LEU A 553 18.21 7.26 -46.25
C LEU A 553 18.65 6.14 -47.20
N GLN A 554 18.19 4.90 -46.96
CA GLN A 554 18.45 3.77 -47.85
C GLN A 554 17.74 3.92 -49.21
N GLU A 555 16.46 4.34 -49.23
CA GLU A 555 15.73 4.66 -50.47
C GLU A 555 16.38 5.81 -51.26
N MET A 556 16.94 6.83 -50.59
CA MET A 556 17.69 7.91 -51.25
C MET A 556 19.06 7.48 -51.79
N MET A 557 19.71 6.47 -51.19
CA MET A 557 20.96 5.90 -51.70
C MET A 557 20.71 4.94 -52.87
N ASP A 558 19.63 4.18 -52.84
CA ASP A 558 19.25 3.25 -53.92
C ASP A 558 18.71 3.99 -55.16
N ALA A 559 18.05 5.14 -54.98
CA ALA A 559 17.60 6.01 -56.08
C ALA A 559 18.75 6.70 -56.86
N LYS A 560 19.96 6.82 -56.28
CA LYS A 560 21.13 7.36 -56.98
C LYS A 560 21.84 6.36 -57.89
N ASN A 561 21.52 5.07 -57.78
CA ASN A 561 22.12 4.01 -58.60
C ASN A 561 21.26 3.61 -59.82
N MET A 562 20.11 4.24 -60.03
CA MET A 562 19.24 4.00 -61.20
C MET A 562 19.30 5.18 -62.19
N GLY A 563 20.24 5.06 -63.13
CA GLY A 563 20.07 5.51 -64.53
C GLY A 563 19.99 7.02 -64.83
N PHE A 564 21.12 7.57 -65.31
CA PHE A 564 21.09 8.64 -66.32
C PHE A 564 20.68 8.05 -67.68
N PRO A 565 19.62 8.56 -68.35
CA PRO A 565 19.49 8.45 -69.79
C PRO A 565 19.90 9.77 -70.45
N GLY A 566 20.44 9.64 -71.66
CA GLY A 566 21.20 10.66 -72.35
C GLY A 566 20.45 11.94 -72.73
N LYS A 567 21.28 12.97 -72.96
CA LYS A 567 20.97 14.24 -73.63
C LYS A 567 20.13 14.05 -74.91
N PRO A 568 19.44 15.11 -75.32
CA PRO A 568 19.46 15.53 -76.70
C PRO A 568 20.03 16.94 -76.88
N MET A 569 20.77 17.07 -77.99
CA MET A 569 21.11 18.34 -78.64
C MET A 569 19.83 19.08 -79.07
N ILE A 570 19.76 20.38 -78.80
CA ILE A 570 19.76 21.52 -79.75
C ILE A 570 20.09 22.77 -78.94
#